data_AF-A0A7S4VTQ7-F1
#
_entry.id   AF-A0A7S4VTQ7-F1
#
_cell.length_a   1.000
_cell.length_b   1.000
_cell.length_c   1.000
_cell.angle_alpha   90.00
_cell.angle_beta   90.00
_cell.angle_gamma   90.00
#
_symmetry.space_group_name_H-M   'P 1'
#
loop_
_entity.id
_entity.type
_entity.pdbx_description
1 polymer ?
#
loop_
_entity_poly.entity_id
_entity_poly.type
_entity_poly.pdbx_seq_one_letter_code
_entity_poly.pdbx_strand_id
1 'polypeptide(L)'
;IQTVIKQKRSVIVFFQDNAHLKDFANSPFYHKLGRQKKLLTEDISNNDKEFVISKAATVGQVTISTAVFGRGTDFFCKDETIQRNGGVHVIQAFLSEEESEEIQIQGRTARQGKKGSYQMILLNSDLEEKFGLAKDWKDNNAKKDWYDCLSNAREKHRDAVCEKIEANLAVATEKDCNTHRYFDALLARDKNAASNIFSDIYTSFKKGFIPSSIELELAFLIDITGSMAPYAHAVVATMKTMLTGSGSIMSKLNTKFPDIEFHLRVGIMGFRDIDDGSEQFVERISNEGGHFVDNDAFSIGFVDSLLHSPSGGGDIAEDLLGAIDRSARWSGPDDWTSM
;
A
#
# COMPACT_ATOMS: atom_id res chain seq x y z
N ILE A 1 -2.33 -13.40 31.46
CA ILE A 1 -3.80 -13.55 31.61
C ILE A 1 -4.19 -14.70 32.54
N GLN A 2 -3.94 -15.97 32.19
CA GLN A 2 -4.40 -17.13 33.00
C GLN A 2 -3.96 -17.10 34.47
N THR A 3 -2.72 -16.67 34.75
CA THR A 3 -2.20 -16.51 36.12
C THR A 3 -3.06 -15.55 36.95
N VAL A 4 -3.51 -14.45 36.35
CA VAL A 4 -4.32 -13.43 37.02
C VAL A 4 -5.74 -13.94 37.27
N ILE A 5 -6.31 -14.71 36.32
CA ILE A 5 -7.62 -15.37 36.50
C ILE A 5 -7.56 -16.38 37.65
N LYS A 6 -6.49 -17.18 37.76
CA LYS A 6 -6.28 -18.14 38.85
C LYS A 6 -6.26 -17.46 40.23
N GLN A 7 -5.80 -16.21 40.29
CA GLN A 7 -5.82 -15.37 41.50
C GLN A 7 -7.19 -14.73 41.79
N LYS A 8 -8.24 -15.09 41.04
CA LYS A 8 -9.60 -14.50 41.17
C LYS A 8 -9.60 -12.98 40.99
N ARG A 9 -8.82 -12.47 40.04
CA ARG A 9 -8.77 -11.06 39.65
C ARG A 9 -9.36 -10.87 38.25
N SER A 10 -9.69 -9.63 37.89
CA SER A 10 -10.10 -9.28 36.53
C SER A 10 -8.90 -8.81 35.70
N VAL A 11 -8.97 -9.02 34.39
CA VAL A 11 -7.96 -8.58 33.42
C VAL A 11 -8.61 -7.77 32.31
N ILE A 12 -8.04 -6.61 31.99
CA ILE A 12 -8.41 -5.80 30.83
C ILE A 12 -7.19 -5.73 29.92
N VAL A 13 -7.35 -6.15 28.66
CA VAL A 13 -6.29 -6.14 27.65
C VAL A 13 -6.64 -5.11 26.59
N PHE A 14 -5.76 -4.14 26.35
CA PHE A 14 -5.90 -3.13 25.32
C PHE A 14 -5.02 -3.47 24.11
N PHE A 15 -5.65 -3.56 22.95
CA PHE A 15 -4.99 -3.67 21.64
C PHE A 15 -5.02 -2.33 20.92
N GLN A 16 -4.05 -2.07 20.04
CA GLN A 16 -3.95 -0.78 19.33
C GLN A 16 -5.20 -0.50 18.48
N ASP A 17 -5.66 -1.50 17.74
CA ASP A 17 -6.79 -1.40 16.83
C ASP A 17 -7.65 -2.67 16.82
N ASN A 18 -8.74 -2.61 16.07
CA ASN A 18 -9.71 -3.69 15.92
C ASN A 18 -9.12 -4.89 15.15
N ALA A 19 -8.11 -4.68 14.28
CA ALA A 19 -7.46 -5.75 13.52
C ALA A 19 -6.64 -6.66 14.45
N HIS A 20 -5.74 -6.10 15.26
CA HIS A 20 -4.94 -6.84 16.23
C HIS A 20 -5.82 -7.55 17.27
N LEU A 21 -6.93 -6.91 17.67
CA LEU A 21 -7.92 -7.53 18.55
C LEU A 21 -8.58 -8.75 17.92
N LYS A 22 -8.99 -8.66 16.64
CA LYS A 22 -9.58 -9.77 15.88
C LYS A 22 -8.58 -10.91 15.69
N ASP A 23 -7.32 -10.62 15.40
CA ASP A 23 -6.26 -11.62 15.28
C ASP A 23 -6.08 -12.38 16.60
N PHE A 24 -6.05 -11.64 17.72
CA PHE A 24 -6.01 -12.28 19.04
C PHE A 24 -7.27 -13.11 19.32
N ALA A 25 -8.46 -12.60 18.98
CA ALA A 25 -9.72 -13.31 19.18
C ALA A 25 -9.81 -14.62 18.36
N ASN A 26 -9.22 -14.63 17.17
CA ASN A 26 -9.13 -15.82 16.31
C ASN A 26 -8.07 -16.82 16.79
N SER A 27 -7.15 -16.39 17.66
CA SER A 27 -6.08 -17.26 18.14
C SER A 27 -6.58 -18.43 19.00
N PRO A 28 -5.89 -19.59 18.99
CA PRO A 28 -6.19 -20.71 19.89
C PRO A 28 -6.08 -20.33 21.37
N PHE A 29 -5.28 -19.31 21.70
CA PHE A 29 -5.10 -18.85 23.06
C PHE A 29 -6.37 -18.18 23.60
N TYR A 30 -7.04 -17.35 22.80
CA TYR A 30 -8.31 -16.73 23.18
C TYR A 30 -9.37 -17.79 23.51
N HIS A 31 -9.43 -18.87 22.72
CA HIS A 31 -10.35 -19.98 22.95
C HIS A 31 -10.11 -20.68 24.31
N LYS A 32 -8.87 -20.72 24.79
CA LYS A 32 -8.47 -21.30 26.09
C LYS A 32 -8.74 -20.40 27.31
N LEU A 33 -9.14 -19.13 27.14
CA LEU A 33 -9.35 -18.19 28.25
C LEU A 33 -10.62 -18.43 29.09
N GLY A 34 -11.43 -19.44 28.74
CA GLY A 34 -12.67 -19.80 29.46
C GLY A 34 -13.90 -19.02 28.98
N ARG A 35 -15.02 -19.18 29.70
CA ARG A 35 -16.33 -18.59 29.34
C ARG A 35 -16.49 -17.12 29.75
N GLN A 36 -15.76 -16.66 30.76
CA GLN A 36 -15.86 -15.29 31.30
C GLN A 36 -14.95 -14.32 30.53
N LYS A 37 -15.18 -14.20 29.22
CA LYS A 37 -14.47 -13.27 28.34
C LYS A 37 -15.44 -12.42 27.53
N LYS A 38 -15.12 -11.14 27.34
CA LYS A 38 -15.92 -10.18 26.57
C LYS A 38 -15.02 -9.34 25.68
N LEU A 39 -15.52 -8.99 24.50
CA LEU A 39 -14.90 -8.06 23.56
C LEU A 39 -15.59 -6.70 23.69
N LEU A 40 -14.81 -5.64 23.72
CA LEU A 40 -15.24 -4.24 23.74
C LEU A 40 -14.63 -3.56 22.51
N THR A 41 -15.41 -3.49 21.43
CA THR A 41 -15.01 -2.88 20.16
C THR A 41 -15.92 -1.69 19.83
N GLU A 42 -15.53 -0.88 18.84
CA GLU A 42 -16.32 0.26 18.39
C GLU A 42 -17.66 -0.18 17.78
N ASP A 43 -17.71 -1.39 17.21
CA ASP A 43 -18.82 -1.95 16.44
C ASP A 43 -20.02 -2.43 17.28
N ILE A 44 -19.83 -2.62 18.60
CA ILE A 44 -20.93 -3.11 19.46
C ILE A 44 -21.92 -1.99 19.83
N SER A 45 -23.18 -2.38 20.07
CA SER A 45 -24.24 -1.44 20.44
C SER A 45 -23.91 -0.70 21.75
N ASN A 46 -24.41 0.53 21.94
CA ASN A 46 -24.12 1.31 23.14
C ASN A 46 -24.56 0.59 24.43
N ASN A 47 -25.71 -0.08 24.41
CA ASN A 47 -26.20 -0.86 25.55
C ASN A 47 -25.25 -2.02 25.90
N ASP A 48 -24.73 -2.71 24.87
CA ASP A 48 -23.75 -3.80 25.07
C ASP A 48 -22.41 -3.26 25.57
N LYS A 49 -21.97 -2.09 25.10
CA LYS A 49 -20.75 -1.41 25.58
C LYS A 49 -20.85 -1.18 27.09
N GLU A 50 -21.91 -0.53 27.54
CA GLU A 50 -22.14 -0.25 28.96
C GLU A 50 -22.20 -1.55 29.79
N PHE A 51 -22.86 -2.58 29.27
CA PHE A 51 -22.91 -3.88 29.92
C PHE A 51 -21.52 -4.49 30.07
N VAL A 52 -20.70 -4.52 29.00
CA VAL A 52 -19.34 -5.06 29.04
C VAL A 52 -18.46 -4.25 29.99
N ILE A 53 -18.51 -2.93 29.94
CA ILE A 53 -17.75 -2.03 30.82
C ILE A 53 -18.12 -2.29 32.29
N SER A 54 -19.41 -2.40 32.60
CA SER A 54 -19.89 -2.67 33.96
C SER A 54 -19.43 -4.03 34.50
N LYS A 55 -19.25 -5.02 33.61
CA LYS A 55 -18.80 -6.37 33.96
C LYS A 55 -17.29 -6.52 33.96
N ALA A 56 -16.54 -5.63 33.30
CA ALA A 56 -15.11 -5.77 33.09
C ALA A 56 -14.29 -5.90 34.39
N ALA A 57 -14.78 -5.31 35.48
CA ALA A 57 -14.16 -5.36 36.79
C ALA A 57 -14.86 -6.36 37.74
N THR A 58 -15.22 -7.54 37.24
CA THR A 58 -15.79 -8.66 38.03
C THR A 58 -14.83 -9.85 38.13
N VAL A 59 -14.94 -10.67 39.18
CA VAL A 59 -13.98 -11.76 39.46
C VAL A 59 -13.88 -12.72 38.28
N GLY A 60 -12.65 -12.97 37.82
CA GLY A 60 -12.37 -13.90 36.73
C GLY A 60 -12.69 -13.37 35.33
N GLN A 61 -13.24 -12.15 35.22
CA GLN A 61 -13.58 -11.56 33.93
C GLN A 61 -12.33 -11.15 33.15
N VAL A 62 -12.31 -11.53 31.88
CA VAL A 62 -11.36 -11.05 30.88
C VAL A 62 -12.09 -10.11 29.93
N THR A 63 -11.60 -8.88 29.83
CA THR A 63 -12.12 -7.91 28.87
C THR A 63 -11.03 -7.59 27.87
N ILE A 64 -11.35 -7.74 26.59
CA ILE A 64 -10.44 -7.39 25.51
C ILE A 64 -11.01 -6.21 24.79
N SER A 65 -10.22 -5.15 24.67
CA SER A 65 -10.66 -3.85 24.22
C SER A 65 -9.67 -3.24 23.24
N THR A 66 -10.14 -2.32 22.41
CA THR A 66 -9.28 -1.45 21.61
C THR A 66 -8.81 -0.24 22.44
N ALA A 67 -7.74 0.41 21.98
CA ALA A 67 -7.11 1.58 22.61
C ALA A 67 -8.09 2.74 22.83
N VAL A 68 -9.11 2.86 21.97
CA VAL A 68 -10.16 3.88 22.04
C VAL A 68 -10.84 3.90 23.42
N PHE A 69 -11.12 2.73 24.01
CA PHE A 69 -11.74 2.64 25.33
C PHE A 69 -10.74 2.79 26.49
N GLY A 70 -9.44 2.92 26.20
CA GLY A 70 -8.46 3.39 27.17
C GLY A 70 -8.70 4.85 27.56
N ARG A 71 -9.34 5.62 26.68
CA ARG A 71 -9.74 7.01 26.89
C ARG A 71 -11.21 7.07 27.33
N GLY A 72 -11.52 7.94 28.30
CA GLY A 72 -12.90 8.24 28.71
C GLY A 72 -13.72 7.14 29.41
N THR A 73 -13.28 5.87 29.42
CA THR A 73 -14.08 4.74 29.95
C THR A 73 -13.73 4.39 31.40
N ASP A 74 -14.72 4.30 32.28
CA ASP A 74 -14.51 3.94 33.70
C ASP A 74 -14.81 2.46 33.97
N PHE A 75 -13.78 1.71 34.36
CA PHE A 75 -13.89 0.32 34.78
C PHE A 75 -13.98 0.21 36.31
N PHE A 76 -15.12 0.62 36.86
CA PHE A 76 -15.30 0.68 38.32
C PHE A 76 -15.41 -0.70 38.95
N CYS A 77 -14.41 -1.07 39.76
CA CYS A 77 -14.41 -2.31 40.54
C CYS A 77 -15.29 -2.20 41.79
N LYS A 78 -16.45 -2.86 41.80
CA LYS A 78 -17.33 -2.98 42.99
C LYS A 78 -17.01 -4.19 43.88
N ASP A 79 -16.24 -5.15 43.37
CA ASP A 79 -16.01 -6.42 44.04
C ASP A 79 -14.83 -6.34 45.04
N GLU A 80 -15.11 -6.59 46.32
CA GLU A 80 -14.09 -6.63 47.37
C GLU A 80 -13.07 -7.76 47.20
N THR A 81 -13.48 -8.89 46.60
CA THR A 81 -12.61 -10.04 46.38
C THR A 81 -11.45 -9.66 45.45
N ILE A 82 -11.75 -8.91 44.39
CA ILE A 82 -10.74 -8.41 43.44
C ILE A 82 -9.79 -7.48 44.18
N GLN A 83 -10.30 -6.57 45.00
CA GLN A 83 -9.47 -5.63 45.76
C GLN A 83 -8.53 -6.33 46.74
N ARG A 84 -9.02 -7.33 47.47
CA ARG A 84 -8.20 -8.16 48.37
C ARG A 84 -7.11 -8.91 47.61
N ASN A 85 -7.40 -9.36 46.40
CA ASN A 85 -6.47 -10.11 45.56
C ASN A 85 -5.52 -9.25 44.71
N GLY A 86 -5.49 -7.92 44.90
CA GLY A 86 -4.56 -7.02 44.21
C GLY A 86 -5.16 -6.17 43.10
N GLY A 87 -6.48 -6.17 42.96
CA GLY A 87 -7.21 -5.27 42.08
C GLY A 87 -7.27 -5.71 40.61
N VAL A 88 -7.80 -4.81 39.78
CA VAL A 88 -7.87 -5.00 38.32
C VAL A 88 -6.45 -5.06 37.75
N HIS A 89 -6.19 -5.97 36.83
CA HIS A 89 -4.94 -6.01 36.08
C HIS A 89 -5.15 -5.46 34.68
N VAL A 90 -4.36 -4.46 34.29
CA VAL A 90 -4.40 -3.88 32.93
C VAL A 90 -3.18 -4.36 32.17
N ILE A 91 -3.41 -4.85 30.95
CA ILE A 91 -2.37 -5.22 29.99
C ILE A 91 -2.50 -4.31 28.78
N GLN A 92 -1.42 -3.61 28.44
CA GLN A 92 -1.34 -2.87 27.19
C GLN A 92 -0.49 -3.67 26.19
N ALA A 93 -1.08 -4.02 25.05
CA ALA A 93 -0.47 -4.90 24.05
C ALA A 93 0.27 -4.15 22.94
N PHE A 94 0.54 -2.85 23.13
CA PHE A 94 1.17 -1.96 22.14
C PHE A 94 1.87 -0.80 22.86
N LEU A 95 2.82 -0.14 22.21
CA LEU A 95 3.44 1.07 22.72
C LEU A 95 2.60 2.26 22.24
N SER A 96 2.09 3.07 23.17
CA SER A 96 1.38 4.30 22.81
C SER A 96 2.32 5.29 22.13
N GLU A 97 1.84 6.00 21.11
CA GLU A 97 2.58 7.09 20.46
C GLU A 97 2.77 8.27 21.42
N GLU A 98 1.75 8.54 22.25
CA GLU A 98 1.79 9.57 23.27
C GLU A 98 1.90 8.95 24.66
N GLU A 99 2.81 9.49 25.49
CA GLU A 99 2.95 9.07 26.89
C GLU A 99 1.66 9.33 27.68
N SER A 100 0.97 10.43 27.36
CA SER A 100 -0.31 10.78 28.01
C SER A 100 -1.40 9.72 27.80
N GLU A 101 -1.37 8.98 26.69
CA GLU A 101 -2.29 7.88 26.43
C GLU A 101 -1.92 6.65 27.27
N GLU A 102 -0.64 6.33 27.35
CA GLU A 102 -0.15 5.25 28.22
C GLU A 102 -0.56 5.49 29.68
N ILE A 103 -0.34 6.72 30.19
CA ILE A 103 -0.73 7.10 31.56
C ILE A 103 -2.25 6.95 31.76
N GLN A 104 -3.07 7.27 30.75
CA GLN A 104 -4.52 7.10 30.83
C GLN A 104 -4.94 5.63 30.89
N ILE A 105 -4.28 4.76 30.12
CA ILE A 105 -4.52 3.31 30.12
C ILE A 105 -4.08 2.72 31.45
N GLN A 106 -2.88 3.08 31.93
CA GLN A 106 -2.37 2.70 33.25
C GLN A 106 -3.36 3.13 34.34
N GLY A 107 -3.90 4.36 34.28
CA GLY A 107 -4.91 4.88 35.20
C GLY A 107 -6.30 4.22 35.12
N ARG A 108 -6.51 3.23 34.23
CA ARG A 108 -7.72 2.37 34.25
C ARG A 108 -7.64 1.29 35.34
N THR A 109 -6.47 1.09 35.94
CA THR A 109 -6.34 0.32 37.18
C THR A 109 -6.21 1.24 38.41
N ALA A 110 -6.30 0.66 39.61
CA ALA A 110 -5.99 1.33 40.88
C ALA A 110 -6.73 2.66 41.16
N ARG A 111 -7.93 2.86 40.60
CA ARG A 111 -8.71 4.12 40.78
C ARG A 111 -9.12 4.33 42.24
N GLN A 112 -9.07 5.60 42.69
CA GLN A 112 -9.50 6.02 44.04
C GLN A 112 -8.78 5.28 45.19
N GLY A 113 -7.46 5.07 45.05
CA GLY A 113 -6.64 4.42 46.09
C GLY A 113 -6.83 2.89 46.17
N LYS A 114 -7.55 2.30 45.22
CA LYS A 114 -7.71 0.85 45.09
C LYS A 114 -6.41 0.20 44.64
N LYS A 115 -6.24 -1.09 44.95
CA LYS A 115 -5.08 -1.85 44.42
C LYS A 115 -5.26 -2.08 42.93
N GLY A 116 -4.16 -2.26 42.23
CA GLY A 116 -4.14 -2.52 40.81
C GLY A 116 -2.74 -2.87 40.34
N SER A 117 -2.65 -3.35 39.11
CA SER A 117 -1.36 -3.63 38.48
C SER A 117 -1.47 -3.41 36.99
N TYR A 118 -0.38 -2.97 36.40
CA TYR A 118 -0.25 -2.65 34.99
C TYR A 118 0.95 -3.41 34.42
N GLN A 119 0.83 -3.89 33.19
CA GLN A 119 1.92 -4.50 32.45
C GLN A 119 1.79 -4.15 30.98
N MET A 120 2.93 -3.96 30.32
CA MET A 120 3.01 -3.80 28.88
C MET A 120 3.57 -5.08 28.25
N ILE A 121 2.96 -5.54 27.16
CA ILE A 121 3.40 -6.69 26.37
C ILE A 121 3.52 -6.22 24.94
N LEU A 122 4.75 -6.09 24.45
CA LEU A 122 5.04 -5.49 23.14
C LEU A 122 5.56 -6.56 22.18
N LEU A 123 5.14 -6.46 20.93
CA LEU A 123 5.70 -7.23 19.85
C LEU A 123 6.94 -6.52 19.31
N ASN A 124 8.06 -7.25 19.17
CA ASN A 124 9.32 -6.64 18.71
C ASN A 124 9.21 -6.11 17.27
N SER A 125 8.42 -6.75 16.40
CA SER A 125 8.21 -6.27 15.01
C SER A 125 7.56 -4.90 14.97
N ASP A 126 6.57 -4.65 15.82
CA ASP A 126 5.85 -3.37 15.84
C ASP A 126 6.75 -2.23 16.32
N LEU A 127 7.69 -2.54 17.24
CA LEU A 127 8.69 -1.59 17.72
C LEU A 127 9.71 -1.24 16.64
N GLU A 128 10.10 -2.22 15.84
CA GLU A 128 11.01 -2.02 14.70
C GLU A 128 10.34 -1.19 13.60
N GLU A 129 9.13 -1.57 13.19
CA GLU A 129 8.42 -0.94 12.08
C GLU A 129 7.98 0.49 12.41
N LYS A 130 7.39 0.71 13.59
CA LYS A 130 6.81 2.03 13.94
C LYS A 130 7.81 2.96 14.61
N PHE A 131 8.64 2.44 15.52
CA PHE A 131 9.53 3.25 16.35
C PHE A 131 11.00 3.14 15.94
N GLY A 132 11.34 2.34 14.92
CA GLY A 132 12.71 2.19 14.44
C GLY A 132 13.65 1.54 15.46
N LEU A 133 13.12 0.74 16.38
CA LEU A 133 13.88 0.11 17.45
C LEU A 133 14.56 -1.18 16.94
N ALA A 134 15.86 -1.33 17.20
CA ALA A 134 16.61 -2.52 16.76
C ALA A 134 16.11 -3.81 17.44
N LYS A 135 16.19 -4.96 16.76
CA LYS A 135 15.65 -6.25 17.27
C LYS A 135 16.27 -6.71 18.60
N ASP A 136 17.54 -6.38 18.81
CA ASP A 136 18.39 -6.73 19.95
C ASP A 136 18.40 -5.65 21.05
N TRP A 137 17.49 -4.66 20.99
CA TRP A 137 17.43 -3.57 21.96
C TRP A 137 17.34 -4.04 23.42
N LYS A 138 16.77 -5.23 23.69
CA LYS A 138 16.68 -5.80 25.04
C LYS A 138 18.01 -6.34 25.56
N ASP A 139 18.86 -6.85 24.68
CA ASP A 139 20.15 -7.44 25.05
C ASP A 139 21.18 -6.34 25.31
N ASN A 140 21.02 -5.20 24.63
CA ASN A 140 21.88 -4.03 24.76
C ASN A 140 21.54 -3.14 25.98
N ASN A 141 20.42 -3.38 26.66
CA ASN A 141 19.94 -2.52 27.76
C ASN A 141 19.60 -3.33 29.01
N ALA A 142 19.98 -2.82 30.18
CA ALA A 142 19.59 -3.44 31.45
C ALA A 142 18.07 -3.35 31.65
N LYS A 143 17.47 -4.34 32.32
CA LYS A 143 16.01 -4.43 32.51
C LYS A 143 15.37 -3.20 33.15
N LYS A 144 16.11 -2.48 34.00
CA LYS A 144 15.66 -1.24 34.64
C LYS A 144 15.52 -0.08 33.65
N ASP A 145 16.30 -0.09 32.58
CA ASP A 145 16.40 1.01 31.60
C ASP A 145 15.53 0.72 30.35
N TRP A 146 14.83 -0.42 30.31
CA TRP A 146 13.96 -0.79 29.19
C TRP A 146 12.87 0.24 28.93
N TYR A 147 12.27 0.80 29.98
CA TYR A 147 11.23 1.81 29.82
C TYR A 147 11.78 3.12 29.27
N ASP A 148 12.95 3.56 29.76
CA ASP A 148 13.62 4.77 29.28
C ASP A 148 14.00 4.64 27.79
N CYS A 149 14.45 3.46 27.37
CA CYS A 149 14.73 3.16 25.96
C CYS A 149 13.46 3.27 25.09
N LEU A 150 12.33 2.73 25.55
CA LEU A 150 11.05 2.84 24.85
C LEU A 150 10.56 4.29 24.79
N SER A 151 10.74 5.06 25.87
CA SER A 151 10.38 6.48 25.93
C SER A 151 11.21 7.31 24.94
N ASN A 152 12.53 7.10 24.90
CA ASN A 152 13.40 7.79 23.95
C ASN A 152 13.05 7.46 22.49
N ALA A 153 12.72 6.20 22.20
CA ALA A 153 12.28 5.79 20.87
C ALA A 153 10.94 6.43 20.47
N ARG A 154 10.01 6.55 21.43
CA ARG A 154 8.75 7.27 21.27
C ARG A 154 8.98 8.75 20.97
N GLU A 155 9.83 9.42 21.74
CA GLU A 155 10.14 10.84 21.53
C GLU A 155 10.76 11.08 20.16
N LYS A 156 11.74 10.27 19.77
CA LYS A 156 12.36 10.34 18.44
C LYS A 156 11.34 10.14 17.32
N HIS A 157 10.42 9.19 17.47
CA HIS A 157 9.35 8.97 16.50
C HIS A 157 8.43 10.20 16.40
N ARG A 158 8.04 10.75 17.55
CA ARG A 158 7.20 11.95 17.62
C ARG A 158 7.88 13.15 16.96
N ASP A 159 9.15 13.38 17.23
CA ASP A 159 9.91 14.50 16.65
C ASP A 159 9.96 14.37 15.12
N ALA A 160 10.22 13.17 14.59
CA ALA A 160 10.19 12.93 13.14
C ALA A 160 8.80 13.12 12.51
N VAL A 161 7.73 12.83 13.25
CA VAL A 161 6.35 13.10 12.81
C VAL A 161 6.06 14.61 12.83
N CYS A 162 6.48 15.32 13.88
CA CYS A 162 6.35 16.77 14.00
C CYS A 162 7.06 17.48 12.85
N GLU A 163 8.30 17.11 12.53
CA GLU A 163 9.04 17.70 11.40
C GLU A 163 8.27 17.55 10.07
N LYS A 164 7.67 16.38 9.82
CA LYS A 164 6.84 16.15 8.63
C LYS A 164 5.58 17.00 8.63
N ILE A 165 4.93 17.14 9.79
CA ILE A 165 3.74 17.97 9.95
C ILE A 165 4.10 19.44 9.70
N GLU A 166 5.19 19.93 10.26
CA GLU A 166 5.67 21.30 10.07
C GLU A 166 6.02 21.59 8.61
N ALA A 167 6.73 20.67 7.93
CA ALA A 167 7.01 20.80 6.51
C ALA A 167 5.73 20.84 5.67
N ASN A 168 4.78 19.95 5.94
CA ASN A 168 3.49 19.95 5.27
C ASN A 168 2.68 21.22 5.54
N LEU A 169 2.72 21.71 6.78
CA LEU A 169 2.06 22.95 7.18
C LEU A 169 2.67 24.15 6.47
N ALA A 170 3.99 24.22 6.32
CA ALA A 170 4.66 25.29 5.59
C ALA A 170 4.21 25.33 4.12
N VAL A 171 4.20 24.17 3.44
CA VAL A 171 3.72 24.05 2.05
C VAL A 171 2.23 24.41 1.94
N ALA A 172 1.41 23.96 2.89
CA ALA A 172 -0.02 24.29 2.91
C ALA A 172 -0.24 25.79 3.12
N THR A 173 0.52 26.41 4.03
CA THR A 173 0.46 27.85 4.32
C THR A 173 0.86 28.68 3.11
N GLU A 174 1.90 28.27 2.37
CA GLU A 174 2.30 28.96 1.13
C GLU A 174 1.19 28.88 0.06
N LYS A 175 0.58 27.70 -0.12
CA LYS A 175 -0.55 27.52 -1.04
C LYS A 175 -1.77 28.36 -0.66
N ASP A 176 -2.07 28.41 0.62
CA ASP A 176 -3.14 29.25 1.17
C ASP A 176 -2.85 30.74 0.92
N CYS A 177 -1.64 31.21 1.23
CA CYS A 177 -1.21 32.58 0.95
C CYS A 177 -1.32 32.94 -0.53
N ASN A 178 -0.88 32.05 -1.43
CA ASN A 178 -0.98 32.29 -2.87
C ASN A 178 -2.45 32.37 -3.33
N THR A 179 -3.31 31.53 -2.78
CA THR A 179 -4.75 31.55 -3.06
C THR A 179 -5.38 32.86 -2.59
N HIS A 180 -5.02 33.35 -1.40
CA HIS A 180 -5.45 34.65 -0.90
C HIS A 180 -4.98 35.80 -1.80
N ARG A 181 -3.70 35.82 -2.20
CA ARG A 181 -3.15 36.84 -3.11
C ARG A 181 -3.85 36.85 -4.47
N TYR A 182 -4.23 35.68 -4.97
CA TYR A 182 -5.02 35.57 -6.20
C TYR A 182 -6.40 36.21 -6.04
N PHE A 183 -7.11 35.91 -4.94
CA PHE A 183 -8.41 36.54 -4.65
C PHE A 183 -8.29 38.06 -4.51
N ASP A 184 -7.27 38.55 -3.82
CA ASP A 184 -7.03 39.99 -3.67
C ASP A 184 -6.78 40.67 -5.03
N ALA A 185 -6.00 40.03 -5.93
CA ALA A 185 -5.76 40.54 -7.28
C ALA A 185 -7.05 40.57 -8.13
N LEU A 186 -7.93 39.57 -8.00
CA LEU A 186 -9.24 39.57 -8.65
C LEU A 186 -10.14 40.69 -8.14
N LEU A 187 -10.19 40.89 -6.81
CA LEU A 187 -10.97 41.97 -6.19
C LEU A 187 -10.46 43.35 -6.61
N ALA A 188 -9.14 43.50 -6.76
CA ALA A 188 -8.49 44.71 -7.27
C ALA A 188 -8.66 44.91 -8.79
N ARG A 189 -9.26 43.94 -9.51
CA ARG A 189 -9.40 43.91 -10.98
C ARG A 189 -8.06 43.95 -11.73
N ASP A 190 -6.97 43.51 -11.10
CA ASP A 190 -5.66 43.37 -11.75
C ASP A 190 -5.57 42.02 -12.48
N LYS A 191 -5.94 42.04 -13.76
CA LYS A 191 -5.96 40.84 -14.61
C LYS A 191 -4.56 40.23 -14.81
N ASN A 192 -3.52 41.06 -14.89
CA ASN A 192 -2.17 40.57 -15.15
C ASN A 192 -1.61 39.87 -13.91
N ALA A 193 -1.74 40.50 -12.74
CA ALA A 193 -1.32 39.89 -11.48
C ALA A 193 -2.13 38.60 -11.19
N ALA A 194 -3.45 38.63 -11.38
CA ALA A 194 -4.29 37.45 -11.17
C ALA A 194 -3.92 36.29 -12.11
N SER A 195 -3.62 36.56 -13.38
CA SER A 195 -3.22 35.54 -14.34
C SER A 195 -1.87 34.91 -14.00
N ASN A 196 -0.89 35.71 -13.56
CA ASN A 196 0.42 35.20 -13.17
C ASN A 196 0.33 34.33 -11.91
N ILE A 197 -0.34 34.82 -10.86
CA ILE A 197 -0.51 34.05 -9.62
C ILE A 197 -1.29 32.76 -9.88
N PHE A 198 -2.31 32.79 -10.73
CA PHE A 198 -3.04 31.59 -11.12
C PHE A 198 -2.16 30.57 -11.85
N SER A 199 -1.27 31.02 -12.74
CA SER A 199 -0.29 30.16 -13.42
C SER A 199 0.65 29.47 -12.41
N ASP A 200 1.14 30.21 -11.42
CA ASP A 200 2.02 29.68 -10.38
C ASP A 200 1.29 28.64 -9.52
N ILE A 201 0.06 28.95 -9.10
CA ILE A 201 -0.81 28.03 -8.36
C ILE A 201 -1.06 26.76 -9.18
N TYR A 202 -1.45 26.90 -10.45
CA TYR A 202 -1.75 25.79 -11.35
C TYR A 202 -0.54 24.85 -11.53
N THR A 203 0.65 25.42 -11.68
CA THR A 203 1.91 24.67 -11.79
C THR A 203 2.24 23.94 -10.48
N SER A 204 1.96 24.56 -9.32
CA SER A 204 2.19 23.94 -8.01
C SER A 204 1.26 22.76 -7.68
N PHE A 205 0.11 22.66 -8.36
CA PHE A 205 -0.88 21.60 -8.16
C PHE A 205 -0.72 20.39 -9.09
N LYS A 206 -0.10 20.55 -10.26
CA LYS A 206 0.18 19.41 -11.14
C LYS A 206 1.27 18.52 -10.54
N LYS A 207 0.85 17.40 -9.95
CA LYS A 207 1.71 16.24 -9.69
C LYS A 207 2.22 15.67 -11.02
N GLY A 208 3.53 15.46 -11.11
CA GLY A 208 4.20 14.70 -12.15
C GLY A 208 4.84 15.57 -13.22
N PHE A 209 6.16 15.46 -13.35
CA PHE A 209 6.91 15.87 -14.54
C PHE A 209 6.24 15.17 -15.74
N ILE A 210 5.67 15.93 -16.66
CA ILE A 210 5.30 15.37 -17.96
C ILE A 210 6.63 15.36 -18.72
N PRO A 211 7.24 14.18 -18.98
CA PRO A 211 8.49 14.14 -19.71
C PRO A 211 8.25 14.74 -21.09
N SER A 212 9.21 15.56 -21.54
CA SER A 212 9.15 16.21 -22.86
C SER A 212 9.17 15.20 -24.01
N SER A 213 9.63 13.97 -23.75
CA SER A 213 9.63 12.86 -24.70
C SER A 213 9.23 11.54 -24.01
N ILE A 214 8.46 10.71 -24.68
CA ILE A 214 8.06 9.36 -24.25
C ILE A 214 8.38 8.36 -25.35
N GLU A 215 9.13 7.32 -25.01
CA GLU A 215 9.30 6.15 -25.87
C GLU A 215 8.19 5.12 -25.61
N LEU A 216 7.60 4.61 -26.69
CA LEU A 216 6.55 3.61 -26.69
C LEU A 216 7.04 2.38 -27.45
N GLU A 217 7.05 1.24 -26.79
CA GLU A 217 7.35 -0.05 -27.39
C GLU A 217 6.05 -0.82 -27.63
N LEU A 218 5.76 -1.15 -28.89
CA LEU A 218 4.55 -1.87 -29.30
C LEU A 218 4.92 -3.22 -29.93
N ALA A 219 4.54 -4.31 -29.27
CA ALA A 219 4.75 -5.66 -29.77
C ALA A 219 3.48 -6.19 -30.49
N PHE A 220 3.64 -6.71 -31.71
CA PHE A 220 2.62 -7.47 -32.43
C PHE A 220 2.91 -8.97 -32.30
N LEU A 221 1.96 -9.72 -31.73
CA LEU A 221 1.98 -11.18 -31.70
C LEU A 221 0.98 -11.68 -32.75
N ILE A 222 1.46 -12.44 -33.72
CA ILE A 222 0.69 -12.84 -34.90
C ILE A 222 0.69 -14.36 -35.00
N ASP A 223 -0.50 -14.93 -35.09
CA ASP A 223 -0.68 -16.34 -35.44
C ASP A 223 -0.32 -16.54 -36.92
N ILE A 224 0.66 -17.41 -37.19
CA ILE A 224 1.19 -17.69 -38.53
C ILE A 224 0.88 -19.12 -39.01
N THR A 225 -0.05 -19.79 -38.34
CA THR A 225 -0.52 -21.13 -38.73
C THR A 225 -1.19 -21.12 -40.11
N GLY A 226 -1.22 -22.28 -40.76
CA GLY A 226 -1.84 -22.43 -42.08
C GLY A 226 -3.32 -22.01 -42.11
N SER A 227 -4.03 -22.16 -40.99
CA SER A 227 -5.45 -21.79 -40.85
C SER A 227 -5.67 -20.28 -41.01
N MET A 228 -4.68 -19.46 -40.67
CA MET A 228 -4.75 -17.99 -40.70
C MET A 228 -4.42 -17.39 -42.06
N ALA A 229 -4.00 -18.21 -43.04
CA ALA A 229 -3.67 -17.76 -44.40
C ALA A 229 -4.74 -16.87 -45.06
N PRO A 230 -6.05 -17.15 -44.96
CA PRO A 230 -7.09 -16.30 -45.57
C PRO A 230 -7.15 -14.89 -44.95
N TYR A 231 -6.66 -14.72 -43.72
CA TYR A 231 -6.72 -13.46 -42.97
C TYR A 231 -5.42 -12.66 -43.03
N ALA A 232 -4.37 -13.21 -43.64
CA ALA A 232 -3.06 -12.57 -43.77
C ALA A 232 -3.15 -11.11 -44.26
N HIS A 233 -3.91 -10.88 -45.33
CA HIS A 233 -4.09 -9.55 -45.90
C HIS A 233 -4.80 -8.58 -44.94
N ALA A 234 -5.77 -9.07 -44.16
CA ALA A 234 -6.51 -8.26 -43.19
C ALA A 234 -5.63 -7.84 -42.01
N VAL A 235 -4.73 -8.73 -41.56
CA VAL A 235 -3.75 -8.46 -40.49
C VAL A 235 -2.79 -7.35 -40.93
N VAL A 236 -2.18 -7.50 -42.12
CA VAL A 236 -1.27 -6.49 -42.68
C VAL A 236 -1.97 -5.14 -42.85
N ALA A 237 -3.19 -5.14 -43.40
CA ALA A 237 -3.95 -3.91 -43.60
C ALA A 237 -4.23 -3.20 -42.26
N THR A 238 -4.61 -3.97 -41.23
CA THR A 238 -4.89 -3.43 -39.89
C THR A 238 -3.63 -2.83 -39.27
N MET A 239 -2.50 -3.54 -39.30
CA MET A 239 -1.23 -3.04 -38.81
C MET A 239 -0.81 -1.76 -39.55
N LYS A 240 -0.96 -1.73 -40.88
CA LYS A 240 -0.67 -0.54 -41.69
C LYS A 240 -1.52 0.67 -41.27
N THR A 241 -2.80 0.48 -40.95
CA THR A 241 -3.66 1.57 -40.45
C THR A 241 -3.32 2.03 -39.02
N MET A 242 -2.76 1.15 -38.19
CA MET A 242 -2.33 1.49 -36.83
C MET A 242 -1.03 2.29 -36.81
N LEU A 243 -0.08 1.94 -37.68
CA LEU A 243 1.24 2.56 -37.74
C LEU A 243 1.26 3.80 -38.66
N THR A 244 0.61 3.73 -39.82
CA THR A 244 0.72 4.77 -40.86
C THR A 244 -0.59 5.51 -41.13
N GLY A 245 -0.48 6.78 -41.52
CA GLY A 245 -1.61 7.63 -41.92
C GLY A 245 -2.23 8.46 -40.79
N SER A 246 -3.29 9.21 -41.12
CA SER A 246 -3.92 10.16 -40.19
C SER A 246 -4.68 9.51 -39.03
N GLY A 247 -4.95 8.20 -39.11
CA GLY A 247 -5.59 7.42 -38.06
C GLY A 247 -4.63 6.67 -37.14
N SER A 248 -3.32 6.82 -37.36
CA SER A 248 -2.29 6.07 -36.63
C SER A 248 -2.28 6.40 -35.14
N ILE A 249 -1.68 5.51 -34.36
CA ILE A 249 -1.48 5.69 -32.92
C ILE A 249 -0.73 7.00 -32.65
N MET A 250 0.35 7.24 -33.41
CA MET A 250 1.15 8.46 -33.33
C MET A 250 0.36 9.73 -33.65
N SER A 251 -0.44 9.72 -34.73
CA SER A 251 -1.28 10.88 -35.09
C SER A 251 -2.30 11.20 -34.00
N LYS A 252 -2.89 10.18 -33.38
CA LYS A 252 -3.85 10.35 -32.26
C LYS A 252 -3.17 10.87 -30.99
N LEU A 253 -1.98 10.37 -30.66
CA LEU A 253 -1.23 10.80 -29.49
C LEU A 253 -0.78 12.26 -29.63
N ASN A 254 -0.17 12.62 -30.77
CA ASN A 254 0.28 13.98 -31.04
C ASN A 254 -0.87 15.00 -31.08
N THR A 255 -2.07 14.59 -31.54
CA THR A 255 -3.25 15.47 -31.52
C THR A 255 -3.77 15.71 -30.10
N LYS A 256 -3.75 14.67 -29.26
CA LYS A 256 -4.31 14.74 -27.90
C LYS A 256 -3.34 15.36 -26.89
N PHE A 257 -2.04 15.22 -27.13
CA PHE A 257 -0.96 15.69 -26.27
C PHE A 257 0.10 16.41 -27.11
N PRO A 258 -0.16 17.65 -27.54
CA PRO A 258 0.74 18.39 -28.43
C PRO A 258 2.05 18.80 -27.75
N ASP A 259 2.09 18.81 -26.41
CA ASP A 259 3.24 19.22 -25.61
C ASP A 259 4.22 18.07 -25.31
N ILE A 260 3.97 16.87 -25.84
CA ILE A 260 4.77 15.66 -25.59
C ILE A 260 5.25 15.10 -26.93
N GLU A 261 6.55 14.86 -27.04
CA GLU A 261 7.13 14.14 -28.17
C GLU A 261 7.00 12.63 -27.92
N PHE A 262 6.39 11.89 -28.85
CA PHE A 262 6.28 10.43 -28.75
C PHE A 262 7.20 9.76 -29.78
N HIS A 263 7.87 8.69 -29.38
CA HIS A 263 8.66 7.84 -30.27
C HIS A 263 8.10 6.40 -30.21
N LEU A 264 7.69 5.84 -31.34
CA LEU A 264 7.07 4.50 -31.38
C LEU A 264 8.06 3.49 -31.99
N ARG A 265 8.46 2.49 -31.22
CA ARG A 265 9.27 1.36 -31.69
C ARG A 265 8.41 0.11 -31.74
N VAL A 266 8.53 -0.66 -32.82
CA VAL A 266 7.64 -1.80 -33.10
C VAL A 266 8.42 -3.11 -33.08
N GLY A 267 7.91 -4.11 -32.36
CA GLY A 267 8.40 -5.49 -32.34
C GLY A 267 7.36 -6.44 -32.90
N ILE A 268 7.80 -7.54 -33.54
CA ILE A 268 6.91 -8.50 -34.22
C ILE A 268 7.34 -9.92 -33.86
N MET A 269 6.37 -10.73 -33.42
CA MET A 269 6.53 -12.16 -33.19
C MET A 269 5.45 -12.93 -33.94
N GLY A 270 5.86 -13.87 -34.77
CA GLY A 270 5.01 -14.95 -35.24
C GLY A 270 5.01 -16.09 -34.23
N PHE A 271 3.85 -16.64 -33.90
CA PHE A 271 3.74 -17.85 -33.08
C PHE A 271 2.91 -18.93 -33.77
N ARG A 272 3.19 -20.18 -33.42
CA ARG A 272 2.54 -21.40 -33.94
C ARG A 272 2.10 -22.33 -32.81
N ASP A 273 1.72 -23.55 -33.17
CA ASP A 273 1.26 -24.62 -32.28
C ASP A 273 2.35 -25.01 -31.25
N ILE A 274 1.91 -25.52 -30.10
CA ILE A 274 2.81 -25.89 -28.98
C ILE A 274 3.84 -26.96 -29.37
N ASP A 275 3.54 -27.81 -30.35
CA ASP A 275 4.39 -28.93 -30.78
C ASP A 275 5.27 -28.64 -32.00
N ASP A 276 5.26 -27.42 -32.54
CA ASP A 276 6.09 -27.00 -33.69
C ASP A 276 7.59 -26.83 -33.37
N GLY A 277 8.02 -27.18 -32.15
CA GLY A 277 9.43 -27.30 -31.78
C GLY A 277 10.23 -26.01 -31.98
N SER A 278 11.26 -26.04 -32.83
CA SER A 278 12.10 -24.85 -33.10
C SER A 278 11.42 -23.80 -33.96
N GLU A 279 10.34 -24.13 -34.67
CA GLU A 279 9.57 -23.22 -35.52
C GLU A 279 8.39 -22.57 -34.78
N GLN A 280 8.25 -22.88 -33.48
CA GLN A 280 7.17 -22.41 -32.62
C GLN A 280 7.07 -20.87 -32.55
N PHE A 281 8.23 -20.18 -32.57
CA PHE A 281 8.30 -18.72 -32.54
C PHE A 281 9.22 -18.21 -33.63
N VAL A 282 8.71 -17.28 -34.43
CA VAL A 282 9.49 -16.57 -35.45
C VAL A 282 9.55 -15.10 -35.05
N GLU A 283 10.67 -14.71 -34.47
CA GLU A 283 10.95 -13.32 -34.08
C GLU A 283 12.05 -12.73 -34.96
N ARG A 284 12.00 -11.41 -35.15
CA ARG A 284 13.08 -10.69 -35.82
C ARG A 284 13.85 -9.88 -34.80
N ILE A 285 15.16 -10.06 -34.83
CA ILE A 285 16.12 -9.28 -34.06
C ILE A 285 16.76 -8.27 -35.02
N SER A 286 16.86 -7.01 -34.60
CA SER A 286 17.55 -5.96 -35.34
C SER A 286 19.03 -6.31 -35.48
N ASN A 287 19.73 -5.65 -36.41
CA ASN A 287 21.18 -5.85 -36.58
C ASN A 287 21.99 -5.46 -35.32
N GLU A 288 21.37 -4.71 -34.41
CA GLU A 288 21.95 -4.25 -33.13
C GLU A 288 21.56 -5.15 -31.95
N GLY A 289 20.81 -6.24 -32.18
CA GLY A 289 20.43 -7.19 -31.14
C GLY A 289 19.10 -6.90 -30.42
N GLY A 290 18.38 -5.84 -30.80
CA GLY A 290 17.11 -5.45 -30.18
C GLY A 290 15.87 -5.96 -30.94
N HIS A 291 14.77 -6.20 -30.23
CA HIS A 291 13.51 -6.69 -30.84
C HIS A 291 12.58 -5.58 -31.36
N PHE A 292 12.84 -4.32 -31.01
CA PHE A 292 12.02 -3.16 -31.39
C PHE A 292 12.73 -2.27 -32.41
N VAL A 293 12.03 -1.85 -33.47
CA VAL A 293 12.58 -1.06 -34.58
C VAL A 293 11.71 0.17 -34.85
N ASP A 294 12.36 1.31 -35.13
CA ASP A 294 11.72 2.60 -35.49
C ASP A 294 11.56 2.75 -37.03
N ASN A 295 11.00 1.72 -37.68
CA ASN A 295 10.79 1.74 -39.13
C ASN A 295 9.51 0.97 -39.53
N ASP A 296 8.41 1.70 -39.66
CA ASP A 296 7.09 1.17 -40.03
C ASP A 296 7.11 0.38 -41.34
N ALA A 297 7.83 0.84 -42.37
CA ALA A 297 7.86 0.19 -43.68
C ALA A 297 8.58 -1.17 -43.61
N PHE A 298 9.63 -1.26 -42.80
CA PHE A 298 10.36 -2.48 -42.55
C PHE A 298 9.54 -3.48 -41.72
N SER A 299 8.86 -2.99 -40.67
CA SER A 299 7.96 -3.78 -39.82
C SER A 299 6.81 -4.38 -40.62
N ILE A 300 6.15 -3.59 -41.46
CA ILE A 300 5.06 -4.06 -42.34
C ILE A 300 5.58 -5.08 -43.35
N GLY A 301 6.73 -4.82 -43.98
CA GLY A 301 7.34 -5.76 -44.94
C GLY A 301 7.75 -7.09 -44.32
N PHE A 302 8.13 -7.10 -43.04
CA PHE A 302 8.40 -8.34 -42.31
C PHE A 302 7.13 -9.13 -42.03
N VAL A 303 6.04 -8.48 -41.59
CA VAL A 303 4.75 -9.16 -41.40
C VAL A 303 4.21 -9.71 -42.72
N ASP A 304 4.35 -8.95 -43.81
CA ASP A 304 4.08 -9.46 -45.15
C ASP A 304 4.87 -10.75 -45.38
N SER A 305 6.20 -10.73 -45.28
CA SER A 305 7.04 -11.92 -45.49
C SER A 305 6.65 -13.12 -44.60
N LEU A 306 6.27 -12.87 -43.35
CA LEU A 306 5.89 -13.88 -42.38
C LEU A 306 4.59 -14.59 -42.79
N LEU A 307 3.66 -13.85 -43.40
CA LEU A 307 2.34 -14.32 -43.81
C LEU A 307 2.27 -14.76 -45.28
N HIS A 308 3.37 -14.73 -46.04
CA HIS A 308 3.42 -15.25 -47.42
C HIS A 308 3.59 -16.77 -47.49
N SER A 309 3.96 -17.45 -46.39
CA SER A 309 4.07 -18.91 -46.34
C SER A 309 3.60 -19.51 -45.00
N PRO A 310 2.35 -19.20 -44.57
CA PRO A 310 1.76 -19.81 -43.40
C PRO A 310 1.70 -21.32 -43.60
N SER A 311 2.20 -22.06 -42.62
CA SER A 311 2.37 -23.51 -42.65
C SER A 311 2.20 -24.05 -41.23
N GLY A 312 1.94 -25.35 -41.08
CA GLY A 312 1.53 -25.91 -39.79
C GLY A 312 0.05 -25.68 -39.48
N GLY A 313 -0.38 -26.00 -38.26
CA GLY A 313 -1.78 -26.07 -37.86
C GLY A 313 -2.25 -27.52 -37.68
N GLY A 314 -1.62 -28.24 -36.76
CA GLY A 314 -2.12 -29.52 -36.27
C GLY A 314 -3.33 -29.34 -35.33
N ASP A 315 -3.90 -30.43 -34.82
CA ASP A 315 -5.10 -30.42 -33.96
C ASP A 315 -4.87 -29.83 -32.54
N ILE A 316 -3.74 -29.15 -32.29
CA ILE A 316 -3.31 -28.64 -30.98
C ILE A 316 -3.42 -27.11 -30.96
N ALA A 317 -3.60 -26.54 -29.76
CA ALA A 317 -3.71 -25.10 -29.57
C ALA A 317 -2.39 -24.35 -29.87
N GLU A 318 -2.54 -23.12 -30.35
CA GLU A 318 -1.46 -22.18 -30.61
C GLU A 318 -0.82 -21.67 -29.29
N ASP A 319 0.51 -21.49 -29.27
CA ASP A 319 1.23 -21.05 -28.07
C ASP A 319 1.23 -19.53 -27.88
N LEU A 320 0.03 -18.94 -27.77
CA LEU A 320 -0.14 -17.51 -27.49
C LEU A 320 0.48 -17.12 -26.15
N LEU A 321 0.39 -17.98 -25.13
CA LEU A 321 0.92 -17.68 -23.79
C LEU A 321 2.45 -17.67 -23.80
N GLY A 322 3.09 -18.60 -24.50
CA GLY A 322 4.52 -18.59 -24.72
C GLY A 322 4.98 -17.38 -25.53
N ALA A 323 4.19 -16.94 -26.51
CA ALA A 323 4.49 -15.71 -27.27
C ALA A 323 4.45 -14.46 -26.38
N ILE A 324 3.47 -14.35 -25.48
CA ILE A 324 3.38 -13.26 -24.49
C ILE A 324 4.58 -13.31 -23.52
N ASP A 325 4.88 -14.48 -22.95
CA ASP A 325 5.99 -14.64 -22.00
C ASP A 325 7.35 -14.33 -22.65
N ARG A 326 7.54 -14.72 -23.91
CA ARG A 326 8.78 -14.46 -24.65
C ARG A 326 8.91 -12.98 -25.03
N SER A 327 7.84 -12.35 -25.52
CA SER A 327 7.86 -10.92 -25.86
C SER A 327 8.03 -10.02 -24.63
N ALA A 328 7.53 -10.43 -23.47
CA ALA A 328 7.77 -9.74 -22.19
C ALA A 328 9.25 -9.74 -21.76
N ARG A 329 10.08 -10.61 -22.36
CA ARG A 329 11.53 -10.72 -22.09
C ARG A 329 12.40 -10.05 -23.15
N TRP A 330 11.81 -9.43 -24.17
CA TRP A 330 12.54 -8.69 -25.20
C TRP A 330 13.34 -7.51 -24.65
N SER A 331 12.99 -7.04 -23.44
CA SER A 331 13.68 -6.01 -22.66
C SER A 331 14.26 -6.61 -21.37
N GLY A 332 15.31 -7.42 -21.51
CA GLY A 332 16.04 -8.02 -20.38
C GLY A 332 16.76 -7.02 -19.46
N PRO A 333 17.30 -7.47 -18.32
CA PRO A 333 17.59 -6.66 -17.12
C PRO A 333 18.68 -5.57 -17.20
N ASP A 334 19.43 -5.46 -18.30
CA ASP A 334 20.58 -4.55 -18.35
C ASP A 334 20.20 -3.09 -18.71
N ASP A 335 19.01 -2.82 -19.26
CA ASP A 335 18.64 -1.48 -19.76
C ASP A 335 18.10 -0.50 -18.71
N TRP A 336 17.73 -0.97 -17.52
CA TRP A 336 17.24 -0.09 -16.43
C TRP A 336 18.33 0.33 -15.44
N THR A 337 19.59 -0.07 -15.66
CA THR A 337 20.72 0.29 -14.77
C THR A 337 21.55 1.49 -15.24
N SER A 338 21.20 2.08 -16.38
CA SER A 338 21.84 3.31 -16.88
C SER A 338 20.82 4.38 -17.25
N MET A 339 20.00 4.79 -16.27
CA MET A 339 19.49 6.17 -16.18
C MET A 339 19.98 6.83 -14.91
#